data_AF-A0A1V5IYC8-F1
#
_entry.id   AF-A0A1V5IYC8-F1
#
_cell.length_a   1.000
_cell.length_b   1.000
_cell.length_c   1.000
_cell.angle_alpha   90.00
_cell.angle_beta   90.00
_cell.angle_gamma   90.00
#
_symmetry.space_group_name_H-M   'P 1'
#
loop_
_entity.id
_entity.type
_entity.pdbx_description
1 polymer ?
#
loop_
_entity_poly.entity_id
_entity_poly.type
_entity_poly.pdbx_seq_one_letter_code
_entity_poly.pdbx_strand_id
1 'polypeptide(L)'
;MCRHKLKEQLARQIADNFVSVCRIPFGQKMFEEMTGLQSGREYIREYLEQGKIREIEAGIYIVCNLHRQSITSAEGDWRFTVEGAWLVQDALPERSVRKIGQKIGRSRQWVYRYLEALASIGAVAWDGSNYVPVKDADVSKIGLQIEKGILSRMKGEVR
;
A
#
# COMPACT_ATOMS: atom_id res chain seq x y z
N MET A 1 26.55 21.71 1.71
CA MET A 1 26.12 20.47 2.41
C MET A 1 27.35 19.62 2.69
N CYS A 2 27.54 19.15 3.92
CA CYS A 2 28.77 18.45 4.33
C CYS A 2 28.78 16.99 3.81
N ARG A 3 29.91 16.51 3.26
CA ARG A 3 30.06 15.18 2.62
C ARG A 3 29.60 14.00 3.49
N HIS A 4 29.64 14.16 4.81
CA HIS A 4 29.20 13.14 5.77
C HIS A 4 27.70 12.87 5.71
N LYS A 5 26.87 13.92 5.59
CA LYS A 5 25.40 13.79 5.53
C LYS A 5 24.94 13.07 4.26
N LEU A 6 25.65 13.30 3.14
CA LEU A 6 25.39 12.63 1.86
C LEU A 6 25.67 11.12 1.94
N LYS A 7 26.74 10.71 2.62
CA LYS A 7 27.06 9.29 2.80
C LYS A 7 26.03 8.57 3.66
N GLU A 8 25.56 9.20 4.74
CA GLU A 8 24.50 8.63 5.59
C GLU A 8 23.17 8.51 4.85
N GLN A 9 22.77 9.53 4.08
CA GLN A 9 21.55 9.47 3.27
C GLN A 9 21.60 8.34 2.24
N LEU A 10 22.75 8.16 1.57
CA LEU A 10 22.93 7.08 0.62
C LEU A 10 22.88 5.70 1.29
N ALA A 11 23.55 5.55 2.44
CA ALA A 11 23.52 4.30 3.22
C ALA A 11 22.08 3.94 3.62
N ARG A 12 21.31 4.93 4.07
CA ARG A 12 19.90 4.74 4.40
C ARG A 12 19.06 4.31 3.20
N GLN A 13 19.25 4.96 2.06
CA GLN A 13 18.52 4.61 0.84
C GLN A 13 18.80 3.16 0.40
N ILE A 14 20.05 2.70 0.52
CA ILE A 14 20.42 1.31 0.19
C ILE A 14 19.72 0.32 1.14
N ALA A 15 19.71 0.62 2.44
CA ALA A 15 19.02 -0.19 3.45
C ALA A 15 17.50 -0.27 3.20
N ASP A 16 16.86 0.88 2.90
CA ASP A 16 15.43 0.95 2.62
C ASP A 16 15.08 0.18 1.33
N ASN A 17 15.94 0.28 0.30
CA ASN A 17 15.79 -0.49 -0.93
C ASN A 17 15.83 -1.99 -0.65
N PHE A 18 16.76 -2.47 0.18
CA PHE A 18 16.84 -3.88 0.56
C PHE A 18 15.52 -4.38 1.16
N VAL A 19 14.98 -3.67 2.15
CA VAL A 19 13.71 -4.05 2.80
C VAL A 19 12.54 -3.95 1.82
N SER A 20 12.59 -3.04 0.85
CA SER A 20 11.55 -2.94 -0.18
C SER A 20 11.53 -4.14 -1.16
N VAL A 21 12.69 -4.73 -1.46
CA VAL A 21 12.83 -5.77 -2.50
C VAL A 21 13.03 -7.18 -1.95
N CYS A 22 13.59 -7.35 -0.75
CA CYS A 22 13.90 -8.66 -0.20
C CYS A 22 12.62 -9.49 -0.01
N ARG A 23 12.65 -10.75 -0.45
CA ARG A 23 11.52 -11.70 -0.41
C ARG A 23 11.82 -13.00 0.32
N ILE A 24 13.03 -13.13 0.85
CA ILE A 24 13.49 -14.33 1.56
C ILE A 24 13.83 -13.96 3.01
N PRO A 25 13.77 -14.92 3.95
CA PRO A 25 14.31 -14.71 5.29
C PRO A 25 15.77 -14.29 5.22
N PHE A 26 16.17 -13.37 6.09
CA PHE A 26 17.52 -12.82 6.12
C PHE A 26 17.99 -12.61 7.56
N GLY A 27 19.28 -12.76 7.79
CA GLY A 27 19.93 -12.39 9.06
C GLY A 27 20.79 -11.14 8.91
N GLN A 28 21.39 -10.66 10.01
CA GLN A 28 22.24 -9.47 10.00
C GLN A 28 23.39 -9.57 8.98
N LYS A 29 24.08 -10.72 8.95
CA LYS A 29 25.21 -10.93 8.04
C LYS A 29 24.82 -10.79 6.57
N MET A 30 23.69 -11.41 6.19
CA MET A 30 23.16 -11.34 4.83
C MET A 30 22.76 -9.90 4.46
N PHE A 31 22.14 -9.17 5.39
CA PHE A 31 21.80 -7.77 5.18
C PHE A 31 23.06 -6.93 4.90
N GLU A 32 24.11 -7.08 5.70
CA GLU A 32 25.38 -6.37 5.55
C GLU A 32 26.08 -6.72 4.23
N GLU A 33 26.12 -8.00 3.86
CA GLU A 33 26.70 -8.47 2.59
C GLU A 33 25.94 -7.92 1.36
N MET A 34 24.61 -7.93 1.39
CA MET A 34 23.78 -7.49 0.26
C MET A 34 23.70 -5.97 0.13
N THR A 35 23.89 -5.22 1.22
CA THR A 35 23.84 -3.75 1.22
C THR A 35 25.24 -3.11 1.16
N GLY A 36 26.30 -3.87 1.46
CA GLY A 36 27.66 -3.35 1.64
C GLY A 36 27.83 -2.45 2.87
N LEU A 37 26.84 -2.43 3.78
CA LEU A 37 26.86 -1.63 4.99
C LEU A 37 27.58 -2.38 6.11
N GLN A 38 28.42 -1.69 6.88
CA GLN A 38 29.20 -2.30 7.97
C GLN A 38 28.46 -2.41 9.31
N SER A 39 27.33 -1.71 9.47
CA SER A 39 26.52 -1.75 10.68
C SER A 39 25.06 -2.02 10.30
N GLY A 40 24.69 -3.29 10.14
CA GLY A 40 23.31 -3.67 9.85
C GLY A 40 22.40 -3.65 11.06
N ARG A 41 22.96 -3.80 12.27
CA ARG A 41 22.22 -3.92 13.53
C ARG A 41 21.31 -2.73 13.81
N GLU A 42 21.79 -1.51 13.57
CA GLU A 42 21.00 -0.29 13.83
C GLU A 42 19.78 -0.20 12.91
N TYR A 43 19.96 -0.47 11.62
CA TYR A 43 18.86 -0.52 10.66
C TYR A 43 17.86 -1.61 11.00
N ILE A 44 18.32 -2.82 11.33
CA ILE A 44 17.46 -3.95 11.69
C ILE A 44 16.62 -3.61 12.93
N ARG A 45 17.25 -3.05 13.97
CA ARG A 45 16.54 -2.61 15.18
C ARG A 45 15.47 -1.56 14.84
N GLU A 46 15.83 -0.55 14.05
CA GLU A 46 14.89 0.49 13.66
C GLU A 46 13.73 -0.08 12.81
N TYR A 47 14.00 -1.02 11.92
CA TYR A 47 12.98 -1.67 11.11
C TYR A 47 12.06 -2.58 11.92
N LEU A 48 12.56 -3.20 12.99
CA LEU A 48 11.71 -3.91 13.96
C LEU A 48 10.81 -2.93 14.73
N GLU A 49 11.36 -1.81 15.22
CA GLU A 49 10.61 -0.75 15.90
C GLU A 49 9.53 -0.14 14.99
N GLN A 50 9.82 0.01 13.69
CA GLN A 50 8.86 0.47 12.66
C GLN A 50 7.92 -0.63 12.15
N GLY A 51 8.11 -1.88 12.59
CA GLY A 51 7.37 -3.06 12.12
C GLY A 51 7.66 -3.50 10.69
N LYS A 52 8.54 -2.82 9.94
CA LYS A 52 8.89 -3.15 8.53
C LYS A 52 9.46 -4.56 8.36
N ILE A 53 9.98 -5.13 9.43
CA ILE A 53 10.45 -6.52 9.49
C ILE A 53 9.92 -7.15 10.77
N ARG A 54 9.86 -8.49 10.82
CA ARG A 54 9.65 -9.24 12.06
C ARG A 54 10.65 -10.36 12.19
N GLU A 55 11.01 -10.68 13.41
CA GLU A 55 11.80 -11.85 13.75
C GLU A 55 10.91 -13.11 13.72
N ILE A 56 11.37 -14.15 13.02
CA ILE A 56 10.66 -15.45 12.95
C ILE A 56 11.39 -16.53 13.73
N GLU A 57 12.70 -16.42 13.86
CA GLU A 57 13.59 -17.23 14.67
C GLU A 57 14.74 -16.34 15.14
N ALA A 58 15.48 -16.75 16.18
CA ALA A 58 16.53 -15.93 16.77
C ALA A 58 17.55 -15.45 15.71
N GLY A 59 17.58 -14.14 15.47
CA GLY A 59 18.46 -13.50 14.49
C GLY A 59 18.05 -13.67 13.02
N ILE A 60 16.87 -14.24 12.73
CA ILE A 60 16.31 -14.43 11.39
C ILE A 60 15.04 -13.60 11.24
N TYR A 61 15.05 -12.72 10.26
CA TYR A 61 13.99 -11.76 10.01
C TYR A 61 13.33 -12.02 8.66
N ILE A 62 12.05 -11.67 8.57
CA ILE A 62 11.36 -11.51 7.29
C ILE A 62 10.90 -10.07 7.14
N VAL A 63 10.90 -9.58 5.90
CA VAL A 63 10.25 -8.32 5.58
C VAL A 63 8.76 -8.47 5.84
N CYS A 64 8.28 -7.73 6.85
CA CYS A 64 6.88 -7.49 6.99
C CYS A 64 6.54 -6.46 5.93
N ASN A 65 5.81 -6.91 4.92
CA ASN A 65 5.01 -5.95 4.22
C ASN A 65 3.95 -5.48 5.22
N LEU A 66 4.25 -4.42 6.00
CA LEU A 66 3.20 -3.60 6.62
C LEU A 66 2.14 -3.23 5.56
N HIS A 67 2.59 -3.20 4.31
CA HIS A 67 1.89 -2.91 3.08
C HIS A 67 1.45 -4.16 2.28
N ARG A 68 1.06 -5.26 2.94
CA ARG A 68 0.35 -6.38 2.28
C ARG A 68 -0.80 -6.89 3.13
N GLN A 69 -1.51 -5.99 3.80
CA GLN A 69 -2.88 -6.28 4.16
C GLN A 69 -3.64 -6.42 2.85
N SER A 70 -3.82 -7.67 2.44
CA SER A 70 -4.55 -8.02 1.24
C SER A 70 -5.68 -8.94 1.61
N ILE A 71 -6.88 -8.56 1.22
CA ILE A 71 -8.08 -9.34 1.44
C ILE A 71 -8.52 -9.86 0.09
N THR A 72 -8.60 -11.17 -0.03
CA THR A 72 -9.25 -11.78 -1.18
C THR A 72 -10.75 -11.54 -1.06
N SER A 73 -11.41 -11.12 -2.13
CA SER A 73 -12.86 -10.97 -2.18
C SER A 73 -13.54 -12.25 -1.68
N ALA A 74 -14.73 -12.14 -1.12
CA ALA A 74 -15.53 -13.31 -0.72
C ALA A 74 -15.77 -14.28 -1.88
N GLU A 75 -15.76 -13.78 -3.12
CA GLU A 75 -15.91 -14.56 -4.36
C GLU A 75 -14.61 -15.22 -4.84
N GLY A 76 -13.46 -14.92 -4.22
CA GLY A 76 -12.16 -15.49 -4.58
C GLY A 76 -11.54 -14.95 -5.87
N ASP A 77 -12.22 -14.02 -6.56
CA ASP A 77 -11.89 -13.59 -7.91
C ASP A 77 -10.91 -12.40 -7.97
N TRP A 78 -10.66 -11.76 -6.84
CA TRP A 78 -9.78 -10.60 -6.75
C TRP A 78 -9.08 -10.50 -5.41
N ARG A 79 -7.81 -10.09 -5.43
CA ARG A 79 -7.02 -9.80 -4.23
C ARG A 79 -6.85 -8.30 -4.08
N PHE A 80 -7.60 -7.70 -3.16
CA PHE A 80 -7.46 -6.29 -2.79
C PHE A 80 -6.24 -6.11 -1.91
N THR A 81 -5.56 -4.97 -2.04
CA THR A 81 -4.51 -4.56 -1.11
C THR A 81 -4.79 -3.15 -0.62
N VAL A 82 -4.40 -2.85 0.62
CA VAL A 82 -4.58 -1.52 1.20
C VAL A 82 -3.86 -0.44 0.38
N GLU A 83 -2.71 -0.76 -0.22
CA GLU A 83 -1.95 0.16 -1.08
C GLU A 83 -2.69 0.47 -2.38
N GLY A 84 -3.33 -0.55 -2.97
CA GLY A 84 -4.15 -0.34 -4.14
C GLY A 84 -5.33 0.59 -3.83
N ALA A 85 -5.87 0.49 -2.62
CA ALA A 85 -6.96 1.34 -2.16
C ALA A 85 -6.49 2.80 -1.93
N TRP A 86 -5.35 3.01 -1.25
CA TRP A 86 -4.73 4.33 -1.10
C TRP A 86 -4.39 4.97 -2.44
N LEU A 87 -3.81 4.19 -3.37
CA LEU A 87 -3.48 4.69 -4.71
C LEU A 87 -4.72 5.21 -5.45
N VAL A 88 -5.88 4.55 -5.29
CA VAL A 88 -7.13 5.07 -5.85
C VAL A 88 -7.60 6.32 -5.12
N GLN A 89 -7.52 6.38 -3.79
CA GLN A 89 -7.91 7.56 -3.01
C GLN A 89 -7.09 8.80 -3.35
N ASP A 90 -5.77 8.67 -3.50
CA ASP A 90 -4.86 9.77 -3.84
C ASP A 90 -5.15 10.37 -5.23
N ALA A 91 -5.82 9.61 -6.10
CA ALA A 91 -6.22 10.07 -7.43
C ALA A 91 -7.57 10.81 -7.46
N LEU A 92 -8.31 10.79 -6.35
CA LEU A 92 -9.55 11.52 -6.16
C LEU A 92 -9.26 12.97 -5.68
N PRO A 93 -10.16 13.94 -5.93
CA PRO A 93 -11.45 13.79 -6.60
C PRO A 93 -11.32 13.62 -8.11
N GLU A 94 -12.20 12.79 -8.70
CA GLU A 94 -12.26 12.64 -10.14
C GLU A 94 -13.63 12.11 -10.61
N ARG A 95 -14.09 12.58 -11.78
CA ARG A 95 -15.41 12.21 -12.32
C ARG A 95 -15.48 10.80 -12.87
N SER A 96 -14.38 10.31 -13.44
CA SER A 96 -14.38 9.10 -14.25
C SER A 96 -13.31 8.10 -13.84
N VAL A 97 -13.72 6.83 -13.75
CA VAL A 97 -12.83 5.68 -13.54
C VAL A 97 -11.67 5.64 -14.53
N ARG A 98 -11.91 6.06 -15.79
CA ARG A 98 -10.88 6.11 -16.83
C ARG A 98 -9.79 7.14 -16.50
N LYS A 99 -10.17 8.35 -16.09
CA LYS A 99 -9.21 9.39 -15.72
C LYS A 99 -8.42 9.02 -14.46
N ILE A 100 -9.07 8.41 -13.46
CA ILE A 100 -8.39 7.87 -12.28
C ILE A 100 -7.31 6.87 -12.73
N GLY A 101 -7.65 5.90 -13.58
CA GLY A 101 -6.69 4.91 -14.08
C GLY A 101 -5.51 5.53 -14.84
N GLN A 102 -5.76 6.57 -15.63
CA GLN A 102 -4.70 7.32 -16.31
C GLN A 102 -3.76 8.03 -15.32
N LYS A 103 -4.29 8.64 -14.25
CA LYS A 103 -3.47 9.31 -13.22
C LYS A 103 -2.52 8.33 -12.50
N ILE A 104 -2.96 7.10 -12.25
CA ILE A 104 -2.21 6.12 -11.44
C ILE A 104 -1.54 5.01 -12.26
N GLY A 105 -1.59 5.09 -13.60
CA GLY A 105 -1.02 4.07 -14.48
C GLY A 105 -1.67 2.69 -14.36
N ARG A 106 -2.98 2.63 -14.09
CA ARG A 106 -3.74 1.36 -13.94
C ARG A 106 -4.89 1.26 -14.95
N SER A 107 -5.31 0.03 -15.24
CA SER A 107 -6.42 -0.21 -16.16
C SER A 107 -7.75 0.27 -15.57
N ARG A 108 -8.70 0.64 -16.43
CA ARG A 108 -10.05 1.04 -16.00
C ARG A 108 -10.72 -0.04 -15.14
N GLN A 109 -10.56 -1.32 -15.49
CA GLN A 109 -11.17 -2.42 -14.75
C GLN A 109 -10.57 -2.58 -13.37
N TRP A 110 -9.24 -2.42 -13.26
CA TRP A 110 -8.54 -2.43 -11.97
C TRP A 110 -9.08 -1.31 -11.07
N VAL A 111 -9.19 -0.08 -11.58
CA VAL A 111 -9.75 1.03 -10.80
C VAL A 111 -11.20 0.79 -10.43
N TYR A 112 -12.01 0.29 -11.35
CA TYR A 112 -13.42 0.00 -11.08
C TYR A 112 -13.58 -0.93 -9.87
N ARG A 113 -12.82 -2.03 -9.82
CA ARG A 113 -12.84 -2.97 -8.70
C ARG A 113 -12.49 -2.31 -7.38
N TYR A 114 -11.41 -1.53 -7.34
CA TYR A 114 -10.98 -0.84 -6.12
C TYR A 114 -11.95 0.25 -5.68
N LEU A 115 -12.53 0.99 -6.64
CA LEU A 115 -13.50 2.03 -6.33
C LEU A 115 -14.81 1.44 -5.79
N GLU A 116 -15.27 0.32 -6.34
CA GLU A 116 -16.43 -0.42 -5.86
C GLU A 116 -16.21 -0.94 -4.44
N ALA A 117 -15.03 -1.51 -4.18
CA ALA A 117 -14.64 -1.99 -2.86
C ALA A 117 -14.54 -0.84 -1.83
N LEU A 118 -13.94 0.29 -2.21
CA LEU A 118 -13.83 1.48 -1.36
C LEU A 118 -15.19 2.08 -1.04
N ALA A 119 -16.08 2.17 -2.03
CA ALA A 119 -17.45 2.63 -1.81
C ALA A 119 -18.22 1.69 -0.87
N SER A 120 -18.04 0.38 -1.01
CA SER A 120 -18.72 -0.63 -0.18
C SER A 120 -18.38 -0.54 1.30
N ILE A 121 -17.21 0.00 1.65
CA ILE A 121 -16.79 0.25 3.04
C ILE A 121 -16.97 1.71 3.47
N GLY A 122 -17.64 2.53 2.66
CA GLY A 122 -17.88 3.95 2.95
C GLY A 122 -16.65 4.85 2.84
N ALA A 123 -15.58 4.39 2.19
CA ALA A 123 -14.34 5.16 2.04
C ALA A 123 -14.32 6.11 0.82
N VAL A 124 -15.29 5.95 -0.09
CA VAL A 124 -15.48 6.82 -1.24
C VAL A 124 -16.96 7.16 -1.37
N ALA A 125 -17.25 8.44 -1.64
CA ALA A 125 -18.58 8.97 -1.89
C ALA A 125 -18.70 9.56 -3.32
N TRP A 126 -19.92 9.89 -3.72
CA TRP A 126 -20.21 10.66 -4.93
C TRP A 126 -20.78 12.02 -4.50
N ASP A 127 -20.15 13.12 -4.91
CA ASP A 127 -20.56 14.48 -4.52
C ASP A 127 -21.60 15.11 -5.47
N GLY A 128 -22.11 14.34 -6.43
CA GLY A 128 -22.97 14.81 -7.53
C GLY A 128 -22.22 14.98 -8.85
N SER A 129 -20.90 15.19 -8.81
CA SER A 129 -20.05 15.38 -9.99
C SER A 129 -18.84 14.46 -10.06
N ASN A 130 -18.26 14.10 -8.91
CA ASN A 130 -17.00 13.39 -8.78
C ASN A 130 -17.09 12.30 -7.71
N TYR A 131 -16.23 11.29 -7.85
CA TYR A 131 -15.88 10.44 -6.74
C TYR A 131 -14.95 11.22 -5.81
N VAL A 132 -15.25 11.20 -4.51
CA VAL A 132 -14.50 11.94 -3.48
C VAL A 132 -14.12 10.99 -2.34
N PRO A 133 -12.94 11.17 -1.71
CA PRO A 133 -12.58 10.38 -0.54
C PRO A 133 -13.43 10.80 0.66
N VAL A 134 -13.83 9.84 1.48
CA VAL A 134 -14.49 10.09 2.77
C VAL A 134 -13.41 10.15 3.85
N LYS A 135 -13.38 11.25 4.61
CA LYS A 135 -12.41 11.42 5.71
C LYS A 135 -12.66 10.38 6.81
N ASP A 136 -11.58 9.93 7.44
CA ASP A 136 -11.58 9.00 8.58
C ASP A 136 -12.15 7.59 8.29
N ALA A 137 -12.34 7.25 7.02
CA ALA A 137 -12.78 5.91 6.64
C ALA A 137 -11.67 4.87 6.85
N ASP A 138 -12.04 3.72 7.42
CA ASP A 138 -11.13 2.62 7.70
C ASP A 138 -10.85 1.76 6.46
N VAL A 139 -9.82 2.15 5.70
CA VAL A 139 -9.40 1.48 4.45
C VAL A 139 -8.88 0.07 4.68
N SER A 140 -8.52 -0.31 5.92
CA SER A 140 -8.01 -1.65 6.24
C SER A 140 -9.04 -2.76 5.97
N LYS A 141 -10.32 -2.40 5.91
CA LYS A 141 -11.46 -3.29 5.65
C LYS A 141 -11.71 -3.57 4.17
N ILE A 142 -10.87 -3.05 3.27
CA ILE A 142 -11.05 -3.18 1.83
C ILE A 142 -11.20 -4.64 1.40
N GLY A 143 -12.24 -4.96 0.63
CA GLY A 143 -12.46 -6.32 0.12
C GLY A 143 -13.21 -7.27 1.05
N LEU A 144 -13.48 -6.90 2.31
CA LEU A 144 -14.30 -7.72 3.23
C LEU A 144 -15.74 -7.87 2.74
N GLN A 145 -16.31 -6.79 2.22
CA GLN A 145 -17.64 -6.76 1.63
C GLN A 145 -17.59 -5.97 0.33
N ILE A 146 -18.12 -6.54 -0.75
CA ILE A 146 -18.22 -5.90 -2.06
C ILE A 146 -19.69 -5.83 -2.45
N GLU A 147 -20.24 -4.63 -2.45
CA GLU A 147 -21.62 -4.39 -2.85
C GLU A 147 -21.68 -4.11 -4.35
N LYS A 148 -22.01 -5.14 -5.14
CA LYS A 148 -22.06 -5.04 -6.61
C LYS A 148 -23.00 -3.92 -7.06
N GLY A 149 -22.52 -3.09 -7.97
CA GLY A 149 -23.28 -2.00 -8.57
C GLY A 149 -23.46 -0.76 -7.68
N ILE A 150 -22.79 -0.68 -6.52
CA ILE A 150 -22.88 0.47 -5.61
C ILE A 150 -22.52 1.79 -6.29
N LEU A 151 -21.50 1.78 -7.17
CA LEU A 151 -21.07 2.97 -7.91
C LEU A 151 -22.17 3.55 -8.81
N SER A 152 -23.09 2.71 -9.31
CA SER A 152 -24.24 3.14 -10.10
C SER A 152 -25.35 3.68 -9.20
N ARG A 153 -25.62 3.04 -8.06
CA ARG A 153 -26.62 3.50 -7.07
C ARG A 153 -26.26 4.87 -6.50
N MET A 154 -25.02 5.07 -6.07
CA MET A 154 -24.53 6.37 -5.57
C MET A 154 -24.75 7.52 -6.55
N LYS A 155 -24.65 7.25 -7.86
CA LYS A 155 -24.91 8.26 -8.90
C LYS A 155 -26.38 8.50 -9.17
N GLY A 156 -27.24 7.51 -8.89
CA GLY A 156 -28.68 7.61 -9.03
C GLY A 156 -29.36 8.27 -7.82
N GLU A 157 -28.81 8.08 -6.61
CA GLU A 157 -29.33 8.65 -5.37
C GLU A 157 -29.11 10.17 -5.23
N VAL A 158 -28.11 10.72 -5.93
CA VAL A 158 -27.79 12.16 -5.92
C VAL A 158 -28.48 12.90 -7.09
N ARG A 159 -29.33 12.23 -7.87
CA ARG A 159 -30.08 12.85 -8.98
C ARG A 159 -31.41 13.44 -8.56
#